data_AF-A0A618W3N7-F1
#
_entry.id   AF-A0A618W3N7-F1
#
_cell.length_a   1.000
_cell.length_b   1.000
_cell.length_c   1.000
_cell.angle_alpha   90.00
_cell.angle_beta   90.00
_cell.angle_gamma   90.00
#
_symmetry.space_group_name_H-M   'P 1'
#
loop_
_entity.id
_entity.type
_entity.pdbx_description
1 polymer ?
#
loop_
_entity_poly.entity_id
_entity_poly.type
_entity_poly.pdbx_seq_one_letter_code
_entity_poly.pdbx_strand_id
1 'polypeptide(L)'
;MPAASPQLITDQLFEKLSPSIEKGENLLGEFELFSIIRDAKKIPVEDESLAIQGLAWIVLGDITKGSDLCEAAISINPSESALWGNYAIAVGQKGNHALQRNILKRSVVIRNPSLLVFNFIVSSFWADYNEMARVVGLFQSLGTVELTEKQQGDYMSAEAIYNTLAKLPENEREDLSKMANLAMDIMMGHNLSAKNSGQYVAPDGMLSFNYDLFNASPDFIVMLNDELATKIVEHELHNAKAIVLFTPGD
;
A
#
# COMPACT_ATOMS: atom_id res chain seq x y z
N MET A 1 -18.65 -9.83 36.41
CA MET A 1 -18.38 -9.08 35.17
C MET A 1 -17.00 -8.47 35.32
N PRO A 2 -16.03 -8.74 34.43
CA PRO A 2 -14.75 -8.04 34.49
C PRO A 2 -15.01 -6.57 34.15
N ALA A 3 -14.50 -5.66 34.98
CA ALA A 3 -14.56 -4.23 34.67
C ALA A 3 -13.73 -3.98 33.40
N ALA A 4 -14.32 -3.31 32.40
CA ALA A 4 -13.59 -2.87 31.22
C ALA A 4 -12.42 -1.99 31.68
N SER A 5 -11.21 -2.33 31.24
CA SER A 5 -10.04 -1.48 31.49
C SER A 5 -10.24 -0.12 30.79
N PRO A 6 -9.76 0.99 31.36
CA PRO A 6 -9.90 2.29 30.70
C PRO A 6 -9.20 2.24 29.34
N GLN A 7 -9.94 2.52 28.28
CA GLN A 7 -9.39 2.60 26.93
C GLN A 7 -8.45 3.81 26.84
N LEU A 8 -7.25 3.62 26.28
CA LEU A 8 -6.25 4.69 26.17
C LEU A 8 -6.79 5.79 25.24
N ILE A 9 -6.45 7.05 25.53
CA ILE A 9 -6.87 8.20 24.68
C ILE A 9 -6.40 7.99 23.24
N THR A 10 -5.22 7.40 23.05
CA THR A 10 -4.67 7.02 21.75
C THR A 10 -5.63 6.11 20.97
N ASP A 11 -6.12 5.04 21.58
CA ASP A 11 -7.06 4.10 20.97
C ASP A 11 -8.37 4.80 20.58
N GLN A 12 -8.90 5.64 21.47
CA GLN A 12 -10.15 6.37 21.23
C GLN A 12 -10.05 7.35 20.05
N LEU A 13 -8.90 8.02 19.91
CA LEU A 13 -8.67 8.93 18.79
C LEU A 13 -8.42 8.16 17.49
N PHE A 14 -7.70 7.03 17.57
CA PHE A 14 -7.49 6.16 16.42
C PHE A 14 -8.80 5.55 15.90
N GLU A 15 -9.69 5.07 16.77
CA GLU A 15 -11.00 4.54 16.40
C GLU A 15 -11.88 5.57 15.66
N LYS A 16 -11.71 6.86 15.93
CA LYS A 16 -12.41 7.92 15.18
C LYS A 16 -11.83 8.12 13.80
N LEU A 17 -10.50 8.01 13.65
CA LEU A 17 -9.80 8.18 12.39
C LEU A 17 -9.91 6.95 11.48
N SER A 18 -9.96 5.74 12.05
CA SER A 18 -9.83 4.48 11.31
C SER A 18 -10.82 4.34 10.16
N PRO A 19 -12.11 4.73 10.25
CA PRO A 19 -13.03 4.60 9.11
C PRO A 19 -12.63 5.48 7.91
N SER A 20 -12.06 6.66 8.18
CA SER A 20 -11.58 7.56 7.12
C SER A 20 -10.28 7.04 6.51
N ILE A 21 -9.39 6.50 7.35
CA ILE A 21 -8.13 5.89 6.92
C ILE A 21 -8.42 4.67 6.03
N GLU A 22 -9.26 3.76 6.48
CA GLU A 22 -9.58 2.50 5.77
C GLU A 22 -10.25 2.73 4.42
N LYS A 23 -11.10 3.76 4.31
CA LYS A 23 -11.76 4.12 3.03
C LYS A 23 -10.91 5.02 2.13
N GLY A 24 -9.88 5.67 2.66
CA GLY A 24 -9.13 6.72 1.93
C GLY A 24 -9.90 8.04 1.73
N GLU A 25 -11.06 8.17 2.35
CA GLU A 25 -11.97 9.31 2.23
C GLU A 25 -12.11 9.99 3.58
N ASN A 26 -12.20 11.32 3.61
CA ASN A 26 -12.48 12.02 4.85
C ASN A 26 -13.98 11.85 5.22
N LEU A 27 -14.27 11.03 6.23
CA LEU A 27 -15.62 10.83 6.75
C LEU A 27 -15.95 11.72 7.95
N LEU A 28 -14.99 12.56 8.37
CA LEU A 28 -15.10 13.44 9.52
C LEU A 28 -15.23 14.91 9.09
N GLY A 29 -15.94 15.71 9.88
CA GLY A 29 -15.96 17.14 9.69
C GLY A 29 -14.59 17.77 10.00
N GLU A 30 -14.26 18.89 9.35
CA GLU A 30 -13.00 19.61 9.59
C GLU A 30 -12.82 19.99 11.08
N PHE A 31 -13.90 20.45 11.73
CA PHE A 31 -13.88 20.74 13.17
C PHE A 31 -13.57 19.51 14.04
N GLU A 32 -14.03 18.33 13.63
CA GLU A 32 -13.80 17.09 14.36
C GLU A 32 -12.33 16.66 14.23
N LEU A 33 -11.75 16.75 13.03
CA LEU A 33 -10.32 16.50 12.81
C LEU A 33 -9.45 17.45 13.64
N PHE A 34 -9.78 18.74 13.69
CA PHE A 34 -9.05 19.68 14.53
C PHE A 34 -9.21 19.41 16.03
N SER A 35 -10.38 18.91 16.46
CA SER A 35 -10.55 18.43 17.84
C SER A 35 -9.65 17.24 18.11
N ILE A 36 -9.59 16.25 17.20
CA ILE A 36 -8.70 15.09 17.30
C ILE A 36 -7.24 15.54 17.40
N ILE A 37 -6.79 16.43 16.52
CA ILE A 37 -5.41 16.97 16.56
C ILE A 37 -5.11 17.67 17.88
N ARG A 38 -6.05 18.48 18.40
CA ARG A 38 -5.90 19.15 19.69
C ARG A 38 -5.83 18.15 20.85
N ASP A 39 -6.64 17.11 20.80
CA ASP A 39 -6.72 16.12 21.87
C ASP A 39 -5.52 15.15 21.82
N ALA A 40 -5.00 14.85 20.63
CA ALA A 40 -3.77 14.09 20.42
C ALA A 40 -2.55 14.75 21.07
N LYS A 41 -2.48 16.09 21.08
CA LYS A 41 -1.42 16.85 21.78
C LYS A 41 -1.41 16.66 23.30
N LYS A 42 -2.47 16.09 23.87
CA LYS A 42 -2.58 15.79 25.29
C LYS A 42 -2.13 14.36 25.63
N ILE A 43 -1.85 13.53 24.62
CA ILE A 43 -1.28 12.19 24.81
C ILE A 43 0.13 12.38 25.39
N PRO A 44 0.46 11.77 26.55
CA PRO A 44 1.76 11.97 27.21
C PRO A 44 2.91 11.24 26.51
N VAL A 45 2.61 10.22 25.70
CA VAL A 45 3.57 9.46 24.91
C VAL A 45 3.78 10.17 23.57
N GLU A 46 4.99 10.66 23.32
CA GLU A 46 5.26 11.60 22.22
C GLU A 46 5.09 10.98 20.83
N ASP A 47 5.57 9.76 20.61
CA ASP A 47 5.41 9.03 19.36
C ASP A 47 3.93 8.75 19.06
N GLU A 48 3.15 8.31 20.06
CA GLU A 48 1.70 8.14 19.92
C GLU A 48 0.99 9.47 19.60
N SER A 49 1.37 10.56 20.27
CA SER A 49 0.83 11.89 20.02
C SER A 49 1.08 12.35 18.58
N LEU A 50 2.32 12.20 18.11
CA LEU A 50 2.72 12.58 16.75
C LEU A 50 2.03 11.68 15.71
N ALA A 51 1.92 10.38 15.97
CA ALA A 51 1.26 9.45 15.08
C ALA A 51 -0.21 9.81 14.85
N ILE A 52 -0.98 10.04 15.91
CA ILE A 52 -2.40 10.43 15.78
C ILE A 52 -2.54 11.77 15.06
N GLN A 53 -1.68 12.74 15.36
CA GLN A 53 -1.68 14.02 14.63
C GLN A 53 -1.37 13.81 13.14
N GLY A 54 -0.35 13.01 12.82
CA GLY A 54 0.04 12.72 11.45
C GLY A 54 -1.08 12.06 10.65
N LEU A 55 -1.71 11.03 11.21
CA LEU A 55 -2.87 10.36 10.63
C LEU A 55 -4.04 11.32 10.39
N ALA A 56 -4.34 12.22 11.34
CA ALA A 56 -5.40 13.21 11.18
C ALA A 56 -5.11 14.22 10.05
N TRP A 57 -3.87 14.66 9.88
CA TRP A 57 -3.47 15.53 8.75
C TRP A 57 -3.54 14.80 7.40
N ILE A 58 -3.18 13.51 7.36
CA ILE A 58 -3.35 12.67 6.16
C ILE A 58 -4.84 12.56 5.78
N VAL A 59 -5.71 12.31 6.75
CA VAL A 59 -7.16 12.27 6.54
C VAL A 59 -7.69 13.62 6.03
N LEU A 60 -7.19 14.74 6.55
CA LEU A 60 -7.52 16.08 6.08
C LEU A 60 -7.02 16.37 4.65
N GLY A 61 -6.07 15.58 4.14
CA GLY A 61 -5.50 15.69 2.80
C GLY A 61 -4.13 16.37 2.74
N ASP A 62 -3.58 16.82 3.87
CA ASP A 62 -2.21 17.35 3.95
C ASP A 62 -1.22 16.20 4.17
N ILE A 63 -0.94 15.46 3.09
CA ILE A 63 -0.09 14.27 3.11
C ILE A 63 1.33 14.62 3.54
N THR A 64 1.86 15.78 3.15
CA THR A 64 3.22 16.23 3.49
C THR A 64 3.34 16.42 4.99
N LYS A 65 2.49 17.27 5.58
CA LYS A 65 2.53 17.54 7.01
C LYS A 65 2.23 16.30 7.85
N GLY A 66 1.26 15.50 7.41
CA GLY A 66 0.93 14.26 8.08
C GLY A 66 2.08 13.25 8.05
N SER A 67 2.78 13.17 6.92
CA SER A 67 3.99 12.35 6.77
C SER A 67 5.12 12.80 7.68
N ASP A 68 5.41 14.10 7.76
CA ASP A 68 6.46 14.64 8.62
C ASP A 68 6.24 14.25 10.10
N LEU A 69 4.99 14.26 10.56
CA LEU A 69 4.62 13.86 11.91
C LEU A 69 4.72 12.34 12.12
N CYS A 70 4.27 11.53 11.16
CA CYS A 70 4.41 10.07 11.23
C CYS A 70 5.89 9.63 11.20
N GLU A 71 6.73 10.28 10.40
CA GLU A 71 8.17 10.03 10.35
C GLU A 71 8.87 10.45 11.66
N ALA A 72 8.43 11.57 12.27
CA ALA A 72 8.91 11.97 13.60
C ALA A 72 8.53 10.94 14.68
N ALA A 73 7.30 10.41 14.65
CA ALA A 73 6.86 9.35 15.55
C ALA A 73 7.71 8.08 15.39
N ILE A 74 7.92 7.62 14.14
CA ILE A 74 8.77 6.46 13.82
C ILE A 74 10.22 6.68 14.28
N SER A 75 10.73 7.91 14.18
CA SER A 75 12.09 8.22 14.61
C SER A 75 12.27 8.10 16.13
N ILE A 76 11.21 8.35 16.91
CA ILE A 76 11.20 8.18 18.37
C ILE A 76 11.08 6.70 18.74
N ASN A 77 10.18 5.96 18.10
CA ASN A 77 9.91 4.55 18.42
C ASN A 77 9.86 3.67 17.16
N PRO A 78 11.01 3.37 16.54
CA PRO A 78 11.05 2.62 15.28
C PRO A 78 10.63 1.16 15.43
N SER A 79 10.60 0.62 16.66
CA SER A 79 10.17 -0.75 16.95
C SER A 79 8.66 -0.94 16.98
N GLU A 80 7.88 0.14 17.10
CA GLU A 80 6.42 0.02 17.17
C GLU A 80 5.82 -0.21 15.78
N SER A 81 5.42 -1.46 15.53
CA SER A 81 4.85 -1.89 14.25
C SER A 81 3.59 -1.12 13.84
N ALA A 82 2.77 -0.67 14.80
CA ALA A 82 1.55 0.08 14.53
C ALA A 82 1.84 1.43 13.85
N LEU A 83 2.95 2.10 14.20
CA LEU A 83 3.34 3.36 13.57
C LEU A 83 3.56 3.20 12.06
N TRP A 84 4.31 2.16 11.69
CA TRP A 84 4.61 1.85 10.29
C TRP A 84 3.37 1.39 9.53
N GLY A 85 2.59 0.48 10.11
CA GLY A 85 1.40 -0.08 9.49
C GLY A 85 0.35 0.98 9.23
N ASN A 86 -0.01 1.76 10.26
CA ASN A 86 -1.04 2.79 10.15
C ASN A 86 -0.62 3.90 9.18
N TYR A 87 0.65 4.31 9.21
CA TYR A 87 1.16 5.31 8.27
C TYR A 87 1.10 4.81 6.82
N ALA A 88 1.59 3.60 6.55
CA ALA A 88 1.55 2.98 5.23
C ALA A 88 0.12 2.80 4.70
N ILE A 89 -0.82 2.38 5.56
CA ILE A 89 -2.24 2.28 5.20
C ILE A 89 -2.78 3.67 4.84
N ALA A 90 -2.58 4.66 5.70
CA ALA A 90 -3.16 5.99 5.51
C ALA A 90 -2.68 6.64 4.20
N VAL A 91 -1.39 6.59 3.87
CA VAL A 91 -0.89 7.17 2.61
C VAL A 91 -1.29 6.36 1.39
N GLY A 92 -1.32 5.03 1.51
CA GLY A 92 -1.72 4.14 0.41
C GLY A 92 -3.20 4.33 0.04
N GLN A 93 -4.08 4.47 1.04
CA GLN A 93 -5.49 4.75 0.83
C GLN A 93 -5.75 6.15 0.28
N LYS A 94 -4.83 7.10 0.49
CA LYS A 94 -4.82 8.41 -0.17
C LYS A 94 -4.21 8.40 -1.58
N GLY A 95 -3.90 7.21 -2.12
CA GLY A 95 -3.34 7.04 -3.47
C GLY A 95 -1.83 7.27 -3.57
N ASN A 96 -1.13 7.57 -2.48
CA ASN A 96 0.33 7.75 -2.52
C ASN A 96 1.06 6.40 -2.39
N HIS A 97 0.93 5.59 -3.43
CA HIS A 97 1.46 4.23 -3.49
C HIS A 97 2.99 4.16 -3.49
N ALA A 98 3.65 5.16 -4.07
CA ALA A 98 5.11 5.27 -4.02
C ALA A 98 5.62 5.43 -2.58
N LEU A 99 4.99 6.30 -1.79
CA LEU A 99 5.32 6.50 -0.38
C LEU A 99 4.96 5.27 0.46
N GLN A 100 3.78 4.67 0.25
CA GLN A 100 3.38 3.42 0.90
C GLN A 100 4.46 2.34 0.76
N ARG A 101 4.93 2.11 -0.48
CA ARG A 101 6.00 1.13 -0.76
C ARG A 101 7.30 1.49 -0.06
N ASN A 102 7.68 2.76 -0.05
CA ASN A 102 8.89 3.21 0.64
C ASN A 102 8.84 2.90 2.15
N ILE A 103 7.71 3.19 2.80
CA ILE A 103 7.47 2.92 4.23
C ILE A 103 7.59 1.41 4.50
N LEU A 104 6.91 0.58 3.71
CA LEU A 104 6.92 -0.88 3.89
C LEU A 104 8.29 -1.51 3.65
N LYS A 105 9.05 -1.03 2.65
CA LYS A 105 10.42 -1.47 2.38
C LYS A 105 11.38 -1.17 3.53
N ARG A 106 11.13 -0.08 4.26
CA ARG A 106 11.89 0.34 5.46
C ARG A 106 11.45 -0.44 6.70
N SER A 107 10.15 -0.72 6.85
CA SER A 107 9.58 -1.36 8.05
C SER A 107 10.03 -2.81 8.25
N VAL A 108 10.57 -3.47 7.21
CA VAL A 108 11.02 -4.87 7.30
C VAL A 108 12.09 -5.11 8.37
N VAL A 109 12.80 -4.07 8.81
CA VAL A 109 13.80 -4.14 9.91
C VAL A 109 13.18 -4.59 11.24
N ILE A 110 11.88 -4.37 11.42
CA ILE A 110 11.12 -4.72 12.63
C ILE A 110 10.84 -6.23 12.68
N ARG A 111 10.92 -6.92 11.53
CA ARG A 111 10.65 -8.36 11.42
C ARG A 111 9.26 -8.77 11.97
N ASN A 112 8.29 -7.85 11.92
CA ASN A 112 6.92 -8.11 12.32
C ASN A 112 6.18 -8.88 11.19
N PRO A 113 5.61 -10.07 11.46
CA PRO A 113 4.88 -10.86 10.46
C PRO A 113 3.78 -10.11 9.71
N SER A 114 2.96 -9.34 10.43
CA SER A 114 1.84 -8.61 9.83
C SER A 114 2.33 -7.55 8.84
N LEU A 115 3.41 -6.84 9.17
CA LEU A 115 4.03 -5.87 8.27
C LEU A 115 4.70 -6.52 7.06
N LEU A 116 5.31 -7.70 7.23
CA LEU A 116 5.88 -8.45 6.11
C LEU A 116 4.78 -8.94 5.16
N VAL A 117 3.69 -9.49 5.69
CA VAL A 117 2.52 -9.87 4.87
C VAL A 117 1.97 -8.65 4.13
N PHE A 118 1.84 -7.50 4.79
CA PHE A 118 1.37 -6.29 4.14
C PHE A 118 2.32 -5.81 3.04
N ASN A 119 3.63 -5.83 3.27
CA ASN A 119 4.62 -5.53 2.24
C ASN A 119 4.54 -6.51 1.06
N PHE A 120 4.33 -7.80 1.33
CA PHE A 120 4.19 -8.81 0.29
C PHE A 120 2.98 -8.56 -0.62
N ILE A 121 1.83 -8.25 -0.02
CA ILE A 121 0.58 -7.93 -0.74
C ILE A 121 0.76 -6.67 -1.60
N VAL A 122 1.31 -5.59 -1.03
CA VAL A 122 1.53 -4.34 -1.79
C VAL A 122 2.54 -4.56 -2.91
N SER A 123 3.60 -5.33 -2.66
CA SER A 123 4.59 -5.64 -3.68
C SER A 123 4.02 -6.54 -4.78
N SER A 124 3.15 -7.50 -4.45
CA SER A 124 2.46 -8.33 -5.44
C SER A 124 1.50 -7.53 -6.31
N PHE A 125 0.79 -6.57 -5.71
CA PHE A 125 -0.11 -5.69 -6.44
C PHE A 125 0.64 -4.88 -7.51
N TRP A 126 1.84 -4.38 -7.18
CA TRP A 126 2.66 -3.58 -8.08
C TRP A 126 3.70 -4.39 -8.88
N ALA A 127 3.54 -5.71 -8.95
CA ALA A 127 4.45 -6.63 -9.64
C ALA A 127 5.94 -6.40 -9.29
N ASP A 128 6.26 -5.99 -8.05
CA ASP A 128 7.62 -5.73 -7.58
C ASP A 128 8.27 -7.03 -7.13
N TYR A 129 8.70 -7.85 -8.10
CA TYR A 129 9.25 -9.18 -7.84
C TYR A 129 10.45 -9.16 -6.88
N ASN A 130 11.31 -8.16 -6.98
CA ASN A 130 12.51 -8.08 -6.16
C ASN A 130 12.16 -7.85 -4.68
N GLU A 131 11.20 -6.97 -4.39
CA GLU A 131 10.73 -6.80 -3.02
C GLU A 131 9.96 -8.03 -2.54
N MET A 132 9.13 -8.64 -3.40
CA MET A 132 8.45 -9.90 -3.07
C MET A 132 9.43 -11.00 -2.65
N ALA A 133 10.49 -11.23 -3.45
CA ALA A 133 11.52 -12.22 -3.16
C ALA A 133 12.26 -11.90 -1.85
N ARG A 134 12.56 -10.62 -1.60
CA ARG A 134 13.16 -10.16 -0.34
C ARG A 134 12.26 -10.47 0.85
N VAL A 135 10.95 -10.18 0.74
CA VAL A 135 9.97 -10.44 1.80
C VAL A 135 9.81 -11.94 2.05
N VAL A 136 9.74 -12.77 1.01
CA VAL A 136 9.69 -14.24 1.14
C VAL A 136 10.90 -14.76 1.92
N GLY A 137 12.12 -14.30 1.59
CA GLY A 137 13.33 -14.68 2.31
C GLY A 137 13.31 -14.23 3.78
N LEU A 138 12.81 -13.03 4.07
CA LEU A 138 12.64 -12.54 5.44
C LEU A 138 11.61 -13.36 6.21
N PHE A 139 10.47 -13.69 5.60
CA PHE A 139 9.40 -14.47 6.22
C PHE A 139 9.89 -15.88 6.56
N GLN A 140 10.59 -16.54 5.64
CA GLN A 140 11.25 -17.83 5.89
C GLN A 140 12.25 -17.78 7.06
N SER A 141 12.97 -16.67 7.21
CA SER A 141 13.95 -16.50 8.30
C SER A 141 13.31 -16.36 9.69
N LEU A 142 12.00 -16.10 9.78
CA LEU A 142 11.27 -16.06 11.06
C LEU A 142 10.93 -17.46 11.60
N GLY A 143 11.07 -18.51 10.78
CA GLY A 143 10.64 -19.85 11.13
C GLY A 143 9.10 -19.97 11.14
N THR A 144 8.54 -20.65 12.14
CA THR A 144 7.09 -20.82 12.26
C THR A 144 6.46 -19.53 12.76
N VAL A 145 5.52 -19.00 11.97
CA VAL A 145 4.76 -17.79 12.25
C VAL A 145 3.29 -18.12 12.25
N GLU A 146 2.58 -17.75 13.32
CA GLU A 146 1.11 -17.84 13.35
C GLU A 146 0.51 -16.61 12.68
N LEU A 147 -0.17 -16.84 11.56
CA LEU A 147 -0.97 -15.83 10.86
C LEU A 147 -2.44 -16.07 11.14
N THR A 148 -3.21 -14.98 11.22
CA THR A 148 -4.68 -15.06 11.22
C THR A 148 -5.18 -15.66 9.90
N GLU A 149 -6.39 -16.25 9.88
CA GLU A 149 -6.98 -16.82 8.65
C GLU A 149 -7.01 -15.82 7.49
N LYS A 150 -7.34 -14.55 7.78
CA LYS A 150 -7.30 -13.47 6.79
C LYS A 150 -5.90 -13.30 6.21
N GLN A 151 -4.89 -13.17 7.08
CA GLN A 151 -3.51 -13.00 6.64
C GLN A 151 -2.97 -14.20 5.85
N GLN A 152 -3.40 -15.41 6.19
CA GLN A 152 -3.07 -16.61 5.42
C GLN A 152 -3.66 -16.53 4.01
N GLY A 153 -4.94 -16.17 3.89
CA GLY A 153 -5.59 -15.95 2.60
C GLY A 153 -4.89 -14.89 1.77
N ASP A 154 -4.63 -13.72 2.35
CA ASP A 154 -3.96 -12.61 1.68
C ASP A 154 -2.53 -13.00 1.22
N TYR A 155 -1.79 -13.72 2.06
CA TYR A 155 -0.45 -14.24 1.72
C TYR A 155 -0.51 -15.23 0.56
N MET A 156 -1.45 -16.19 0.57
CA MET A 156 -1.61 -17.18 -0.50
C MET A 156 -1.95 -16.51 -1.85
N SER A 157 -2.79 -15.48 -1.85
CA SER A 157 -3.09 -14.70 -3.06
C SER A 157 -1.84 -14.01 -3.61
N ALA A 158 -1.05 -13.35 -2.77
CA ALA A 158 0.21 -12.72 -3.16
C ALA A 158 1.26 -13.75 -3.63
N GLU A 159 1.29 -14.93 -3.00
CA GLU A 159 2.19 -16.04 -3.35
C GLU A 159 1.86 -16.63 -4.73
N ALA A 160 0.59 -16.67 -5.13
CA ALA A 160 0.20 -17.09 -6.47
C ALA A 160 0.80 -16.16 -7.56
N ILE A 161 0.80 -14.85 -7.31
CA ILE A 161 1.46 -13.87 -8.19
C ILE A 161 2.98 -14.10 -8.18
N TYR A 162 3.58 -14.20 -6.99
CA TYR A 162 5.00 -14.47 -6.82
C TYR A 162 5.47 -15.67 -7.64
N ASN A 163 4.75 -16.79 -7.55
CA ASN A 163 5.09 -18.04 -8.21
C ASN A 163 4.90 -17.97 -9.74
N THR A 164 3.98 -17.16 -10.23
CA THR A 164 3.85 -16.89 -11.67
C THR A 164 5.05 -16.08 -12.15
N LEU A 165 5.35 -14.97 -11.46
CA LEU A 165 6.48 -14.12 -11.83
C LEU A 165 7.81 -14.86 -11.74
N ALA A 166 8.01 -15.71 -10.73
CA ALA A 166 9.23 -16.50 -10.54
C ALA A 166 9.59 -17.43 -11.72
N LYS A 167 8.62 -17.76 -12.59
CA LYS A 167 8.84 -18.59 -13.79
C LYS A 167 9.33 -17.79 -14.99
N LEU A 168 9.22 -16.47 -14.94
CA LEU A 168 9.69 -15.59 -16.01
C LEU A 168 11.21 -15.39 -15.93
N PRO A 169 11.88 -15.19 -17.06
CA PRO A 169 13.25 -14.67 -17.11
C PRO A 169 13.40 -13.38 -16.29
N GLU A 170 14.60 -13.17 -15.73
CA GLU A 170 14.91 -11.98 -14.91
C GLU A 170 14.61 -10.66 -15.62
N ASN A 171 15.07 -10.51 -16.86
CA ASN A 171 14.81 -9.33 -17.67
C ASN A 171 13.31 -9.08 -17.90
N GLU A 172 12.51 -10.13 -18.12
CA GLU A 172 11.06 -10.00 -18.33
C GLU A 172 10.33 -9.58 -17.05
N ARG A 173 10.77 -10.06 -15.88
CA ARG A 173 10.26 -9.60 -14.58
C ARG A 173 10.61 -8.14 -14.32
N GLU A 174 11.84 -7.74 -14.61
CA GLU A 174 12.27 -6.35 -14.44
C GLU A 174 11.48 -5.39 -15.33
N ASP A 175 11.27 -5.76 -16.59
CA ASP A 175 10.48 -4.96 -17.52
C ASP A 175 9.03 -4.87 -17.08
N LEU A 176 8.42 -5.96 -16.60
CA LEU A 176 7.09 -5.93 -15.98
C LEU A 176 7.04 -4.99 -14.78
N SER A 177 7.99 -5.07 -13.84
CA SER A 177 8.03 -4.18 -12.68
C SER A 177 8.18 -2.71 -13.09
N LYS A 178 8.96 -2.41 -14.13
CA LYS A 178 9.07 -1.05 -14.68
C LYS A 178 7.74 -0.58 -15.27
N MET A 179 7.07 -1.41 -16.07
CA MET A 179 5.74 -1.08 -16.62
C MET A 179 4.69 -0.88 -15.53
N ALA A 180 4.71 -1.70 -14.46
CA ALA A 180 3.84 -1.54 -13.31
C ALA A 180 4.08 -0.22 -12.57
N ASN A 181 5.34 0.24 -12.45
CA ASN A 181 5.65 1.56 -11.90
C ASN A 181 5.10 2.68 -12.79
N LEU A 182 5.17 2.56 -14.13
CA LEU A 182 4.56 3.55 -15.03
C LEU A 182 3.04 3.61 -14.84
N ALA A 183 2.37 2.47 -14.67
CA ALA A 183 0.94 2.42 -14.38
C ALA A 183 0.60 3.08 -13.03
N MET A 184 1.43 2.85 -12.00
CA MET A 184 1.30 3.52 -10.70
C MET A 184 1.40 5.05 -10.85
N ASP A 185 2.39 5.55 -11.57
CA ASP A 185 2.60 6.98 -11.76
C ASP A 185 1.41 7.63 -12.49
N ILE A 186 0.85 6.96 -13.50
CA ILE A 186 -0.37 7.39 -14.19
C ILE A 186 -1.54 7.46 -13.19
N MET A 187 -1.77 6.38 -12.43
CA MET A 187 -2.86 6.35 -11.45
C MET A 187 -2.73 7.49 -10.43
N MET A 188 -1.53 7.71 -9.90
CA MET A 188 -1.25 8.81 -8.98
C MET A 188 -1.50 10.18 -9.63
N GLY A 189 -1.09 10.37 -10.89
CA GLY A 189 -1.30 11.61 -11.64
C GLY A 189 -2.77 11.95 -11.87
N HIS A 190 -3.63 10.93 -11.99
CA HIS A 190 -5.08 11.08 -12.17
C HIS A 190 -5.88 10.95 -10.87
N ASN A 191 -5.22 10.83 -9.70
CA ASN A 191 -5.84 10.59 -8.39
C ASN A 191 -6.76 9.35 -8.39
N LEU A 192 -6.33 8.28 -9.05
CA LEU A 192 -7.07 7.03 -9.16
C LEU A 192 -6.60 6.04 -8.10
N SER A 193 -7.53 5.20 -7.66
CA SER A 193 -7.24 4.00 -6.89
C SER A 193 -7.71 2.76 -7.67
N ALA A 194 -6.88 1.72 -7.66
CA ALA A 194 -7.27 0.40 -8.14
C ALA A 194 -7.41 -0.49 -6.91
N LYS A 195 -8.48 -1.28 -6.87
CA LYS A 195 -8.72 -2.19 -5.75
C LYS A 195 -8.11 -3.56 -5.99
N ASN A 196 -8.02 -3.96 -7.25
CA ASN A 196 -7.55 -5.28 -7.65
C ASN A 196 -6.46 -5.15 -8.72
N SER A 197 -5.54 -6.12 -8.67
CA SER A 197 -4.60 -6.40 -9.73
C SER A 197 -4.82 -7.83 -10.20
N GLY A 198 -4.77 -8.07 -11.51
CA GLY A 198 -4.91 -9.39 -12.11
C GLY A 198 -3.67 -9.78 -12.90
N GLN A 199 -3.55 -11.08 -13.17
CA GLN A 199 -2.55 -11.60 -14.09
C GLN A 199 -3.16 -12.70 -14.97
N TYR A 200 -2.76 -12.73 -16.24
CA TYR A 200 -3.14 -13.77 -17.18
C TYR A 200 -1.94 -14.14 -18.04
N VAL A 201 -1.64 -15.43 -18.13
CA VAL A 201 -0.60 -15.96 -19.03
C VAL A 201 -1.30 -16.55 -20.24
N ALA A 202 -1.09 -15.92 -21.40
CA ALA A 202 -1.61 -16.40 -22.66
C ALA A 202 -0.95 -17.72 -23.09
N PRO A 203 -1.57 -18.51 -23.98
CA PRO A 203 -1.01 -19.79 -24.44
C PRO A 203 0.37 -19.69 -25.11
N ASP A 204 0.71 -18.52 -25.66
CA ASP A 204 2.02 -18.22 -26.25
C ASP A 204 3.08 -17.81 -25.22
N GLY A 205 2.71 -17.75 -23.94
CA GLY A 205 3.58 -17.40 -22.82
C GLY A 205 3.60 -15.91 -22.48
N MET A 206 2.87 -15.06 -23.23
CA MET A 206 2.81 -13.63 -22.91
C MET A 206 2.02 -13.39 -21.61
N LEU A 207 2.63 -12.65 -20.68
CA LEU A 207 1.97 -12.26 -19.43
C LEU A 207 1.26 -10.92 -19.60
N SER A 208 -0.05 -10.85 -19.35
CA SER A 208 -0.72 -9.59 -19.07
C SER A 208 -0.88 -9.40 -17.57
N PHE A 209 -0.59 -8.20 -17.09
CA PHE A 209 -0.86 -7.76 -15.73
C PHE A 209 -1.81 -6.56 -15.79
N ASN A 210 -2.89 -6.59 -15.02
CA ASN A 210 -3.93 -5.58 -15.13
C ASN A 210 -4.27 -4.93 -13.80
N TYR A 211 -4.72 -3.68 -13.87
CA TYR A 211 -5.24 -2.91 -12.74
C TYR A 211 -6.70 -2.56 -12.99
N ASP A 212 -7.59 -3.05 -12.12
CA ASP A 212 -9.02 -2.85 -12.26
C ASP A 212 -9.43 -1.49 -11.73
N LEU A 213 -9.94 -0.65 -12.63
CA LEU A 213 -10.46 0.69 -12.33
C LEU A 213 -11.97 0.65 -12.17
N PHE A 214 -12.44 1.09 -11.01
CA PHE A 214 -13.87 1.14 -10.67
C PHE A 214 -14.42 2.52 -10.99
N ASN A 215 -15.67 2.57 -11.46
CA ASN A 215 -16.35 3.82 -11.83
C ASN A 215 -15.63 4.65 -12.93
N ALA A 216 -14.77 4.03 -13.73
CA ALA A 216 -14.12 4.65 -14.88
C ALA A 216 -14.93 4.39 -16.16
N SER A 217 -15.11 5.41 -17.01
CA SER A 217 -15.74 5.20 -18.31
C SER A 217 -14.81 4.40 -19.25
N PRO A 218 -15.36 3.65 -20.22
CA PRO A 218 -14.54 2.97 -21.22
C PRO A 218 -13.57 3.92 -21.95
N ASP A 219 -14.02 5.12 -22.32
CA ASP A 219 -13.18 6.13 -22.99
C ASP A 219 -12.01 6.59 -22.10
N PHE A 220 -12.25 6.71 -20.80
CA PHE A 220 -11.20 7.08 -19.85
C PHE A 220 -10.17 5.96 -19.69
N ILE A 221 -10.61 4.69 -19.63
CA ILE A 221 -9.71 3.52 -19.59
C ILE A 221 -8.85 3.45 -20.86
N VAL A 222 -9.45 3.70 -22.04
CA VAL A 222 -8.70 3.77 -23.31
C VAL A 222 -7.63 4.86 -23.24
N MET A 223 -7.99 6.06 -22.79
CA MET A 223 -7.06 7.18 -22.64
C MET A 223 -5.88 6.83 -21.72
N LEU A 224 -6.13 6.19 -20.57
CA LEU A 224 -5.07 5.77 -19.65
C LEU A 224 -4.15 4.71 -20.25
N ASN A 225 -4.71 3.77 -21.03
CA ASN A 225 -3.91 2.76 -21.72
C ASN A 225 -3.07 3.36 -22.87
N ASP A 226 -3.58 4.37 -23.57
CA ASP A 226 -2.81 5.12 -24.58
C ASP A 226 -1.65 5.90 -23.93
N GLU A 227 -1.89 6.52 -22.78
CA GLU A 227 -0.85 7.17 -21.98
C GLU A 227 0.21 6.15 -21.53
N LEU A 228 -0.22 4.99 -21.02
CA LEU A 228 0.68 3.92 -20.60
C LEU A 228 1.51 3.37 -21.76
N ALA A 229 0.88 3.10 -22.91
CA ALA A 229 1.58 2.65 -24.10
C ALA A 229 2.63 3.66 -24.57
N THR A 230 2.32 4.96 -24.51
CA THR A 230 3.27 6.04 -24.81
C THR A 230 4.47 5.97 -23.88
N LYS A 231 4.25 5.90 -22.55
CA LYS A 231 5.33 5.80 -21.56
C LYS A 231 6.17 4.53 -21.72
N ILE A 232 5.56 3.40 -22.07
CA ILE A 232 6.25 2.13 -22.35
C ILE A 232 7.25 2.30 -23.49
N VAL A 233 6.86 2.99 -24.57
CA VAL A 233 7.74 3.27 -25.70
C VAL A 233 8.86 4.23 -25.30
N GLU A 234 8.53 5.32 -24.58
CA GLU A 234 9.50 6.32 -24.10
C GLU A 234 10.58 5.73 -23.18
N HIS A 235 10.23 4.68 -22.42
CA HIS A 235 11.15 3.98 -21.51
C HIS A 235 11.80 2.73 -22.15
N GLU A 236 11.68 2.56 -23.47
CA GLU A 236 12.28 1.45 -24.22
C GLU A 236 11.79 0.05 -23.83
N LEU A 237 10.58 -0.06 -23.25
CA LEU A 237 9.97 -1.31 -22.76
C LEU A 237 9.11 -2.03 -23.82
N HIS A 238 9.03 -1.51 -25.05
CA HIS A 238 8.15 -1.99 -26.11
C HIS A 238 8.45 -3.41 -26.63
N ASN A 239 9.62 -3.98 -26.32
CA ASN A 239 9.99 -5.35 -26.70
C ASN A 239 9.77 -6.39 -25.58
N ALA A 240 9.21 -5.95 -24.44
CA ALA A 240 8.92 -6.85 -23.33
C ALA A 240 7.92 -7.94 -23.75
N LYS A 241 8.09 -9.17 -23.21
CA LYS A 241 7.13 -10.27 -23.38
C LYS A 241 6.04 -10.27 -22.30
N ALA A 242 5.74 -9.08 -21.81
CA ALA A 242 4.65 -8.83 -20.88
C ALA A 242 3.98 -7.51 -21.24
N ILE A 243 2.75 -7.33 -20.78
CA ILE A 243 2.01 -6.07 -20.93
C ILE A 243 1.36 -5.71 -19.61
N VAL A 244 1.32 -4.41 -19.32
CA VAL A 244 0.53 -3.84 -18.25
C VAL A 244 -0.61 -3.04 -18.85
N LEU A 245 -1.82 -3.16 -18.30
CA LEU A 245 -2.98 -2.40 -18.76
C LEU A 245 -3.95 -2.06 -17.62
N PHE A 246 -4.75 -1.03 -17.85
CA PHE A 246 -5.93 -0.73 -17.05
C PHE A 246 -7.14 -1.45 -17.63
N THR A 247 -7.94 -2.07 -16.76
CA THR A 247 -9.13 -2.83 -17.12
C THR A 247 -10.36 -2.28 -16.37
N PRO A 248 -11.57 -2.44 -16.91
CA PRO A 248 -12.77 -2.15 -16.15
C PRO A 248 -12.89 -3.14 -14.98
N GLY A 249 -13.02 -2.60 -13.76
CA GLY A 249 -13.40 -3.38 -12.58
C GLY A 249 -14.91 -3.43 -12.40
N ASP A 250 -15.42 -4.57 -11.94
CA ASP A 250 -16.83 -4.77 -11.58
C ASP A 250 -17.18 -4.19 -10.20
#